data_AF-A0A9D2GF95-F1
#
_entry.id   AF-A0A9D2GF95-F1
#
_cell.length_a   1.000
_cell.length_b   1.000
_cell.length_c   1.000
_cell.angle_alpha   90.00
_cell.angle_beta   90.00
_cell.angle_gamma   90.00
#
_symmetry.space_group_name_H-M   'P 1'
#
loop_
_entity.id
_entity.type
_entity.pdbx_description
1 polymer ?
#
loop_
_entity_poly.entity_id
_entity_poly.type
_entity_poly.pdbx_seq_one_letter_code
_entity_poly.pdbx_strand_id
1 'polypeptide(L)'
;MNISERVKHSEFLSPILEREKMTEAELLQGLAAGSIVIPWNPRHKNLKPVAIGKGATTKVSASIGMYSPEDTPEKEMEKLKAAVAAGTDSLMDLSVRGDMGAFRRQVVESAVVPVGSLPLYEALSYAHERRGSALRMEADDLFAVIERQAQDGVDFMAFHPGITLRMIDHIKASDRIDPMVSFGGSHLMGWMIHNQKENPLLEQYDRLLELCNKYDITLALADANRPGCIADSLDGPMVEELVLLGDLVKRAQKAGVQIMVKGPGHMPIHRVEATMTLEKSLCHDAPYFVFGPLLTDVAVGYDHINAAIGGALSSYYGADFLCYVTAAEHLGLPDQRQVHEGVVAARIGAHSGDIAKGVAKAAQWDLNMSIARKDLDWNKQMSLAIDPKRAREVRETRNPSGSKGCAMCGKYCAMKILSKFLSLDHVYQC
;
A
#
# COMPACT_ATOMS: atom_id res chain seq x y z
N MET A 1 -22.23 -5.57 -14.32
CA MET A 1 -22.44 -6.40 -13.12
C MET A 1 -21.70 -5.71 -12.00
N ASN A 2 -22.38 -5.36 -10.90
CA ASN A 2 -21.73 -4.70 -9.77
C ASN A 2 -20.67 -5.65 -9.17
N ILE A 3 -19.56 -5.12 -8.65
CA ILE A 3 -18.49 -5.94 -8.04
C ILE A 3 -19.03 -6.95 -7.03
N SER A 4 -20.06 -6.58 -6.25
CA SER A 4 -20.68 -7.45 -5.25
C SER A 4 -21.24 -8.74 -5.88
N GLU A 5 -21.92 -8.62 -7.02
CA GLU A 5 -22.46 -9.77 -7.76
C GLU A 5 -21.34 -10.60 -8.37
N ARG A 6 -20.32 -9.94 -8.93
CA ARG A 6 -19.17 -10.65 -9.51
C ARG A 6 -18.43 -11.48 -8.48
N VAL A 7 -18.12 -10.89 -7.33
CA VAL A 7 -17.42 -11.56 -6.23
C VAL A 7 -18.27 -12.71 -5.71
N LYS A 8 -19.58 -12.50 -5.50
CA LYS A 8 -20.51 -13.55 -5.04
C LYS A 8 -20.50 -14.81 -5.92
N HIS A 9 -20.34 -14.65 -7.23
CA HIS A 9 -20.33 -15.76 -8.19
C HIS A 9 -18.92 -16.19 -8.62
N SER A 10 -17.89 -15.64 -8.00
CA SER A 10 -16.49 -15.95 -8.28
C SER A 10 -15.96 -17.07 -7.40
N GLU A 11 -14.91 -17.75 -7.88
CA GLU A 11 -14.12 -18.69 -7.08
C GLU A 11 -13.34 -18.03 -5.93
N PHE A 12 -13.24 -16.69 -5.92
CA PHE A 12 -12.45 -15.93 -4.94
C PHE A 12 -13.19 -15.65 -3.64
N LEU A 13 -14.53 -15.79 -3.61
CA LEU A 13 -15.33 -15.49 -2.41
C LEU A 13 -14.85 -16.30 -1.20
N SER A 14 -14.89 -17.64 -1.28
CA SER A 14 -14.52 -18.50 -0.14
C SER A 14 -13.08 -18.27 0.34
N PRO A 15 -12.06 -18.21 -0.54
CA PRO A 15 -10.69 -17.87 -0.12
C PRO A 15 -10.58 -16.53 0.62
N ILE A 16 -11.29 -15.48 0.19
CA ILE A 16 -11.28 -14.17 0.85
C ILE A 16 -11.92 -14.28 2.24
N LEU A 17 -13.09 -14.91 2.36
CA LEU A 17 -13.78 -15.08 3.65
C LEU A 17 -12.93 -15.88 4.65
N GLU A 18 -12.30 -16.97 4.20
CA GLU A 18 -11.42 -17.80 5.03
C GLU A 18 -10.17 -17.04 5.49
N ARG A 19 -9.56 -16.29 4.58
CA ARG A 19 -8.35 -15.51 4.83
C ARG A 19 -8.61 -14.38 5.80
N GLU A 20 -9.69 -13.63 5.63
CA GLU A 20 -10.01 -12.45 6.42
C GLU A 20 -10.84 -12.77 7.67
N LYS A 21 -11.33 -14.02 7.82
CA LYS A 21 -12.25 -14.44 8.90
C LYS A 21 -13.50 -13.57 8.96
N MET A 22 -14.04 -13.27 7.79
CA MET A 22 -15.22 -12.43 7.57
C MET A 22 -16.39 -13.29 7.06
N THR A 23 -17.62 -12.89 7.36
CA THR A 23 -18.83 -13.50 6.79
C THR A 23 -19.12 -12.95 5.39
N GLU A 24 -19.86 -13.72 4.57
CA GLU A 24 -20.29 -13.26 3.25
C GLU A 24 -21.10 -11.95 3.34
N ALA A 25 -21.97 -11.83 4.35
CA ALA A 25 -22.79 -10.64 4.55
C ALA A 25 -21.96 -9.39 4.84
N GLU A 26 -20.97 -9.48 5.73
CA GLU A 26 -20.06 -8.37 6.03
C GLU A 26 -19.28 -7.92 4.79
N LEU A 27 -18.74 -8.87 4.01
CA LEU A 27 -17.99 -8.56 2.80
C LEU A 27 -18.87 -7.86 1.75
N LEU A 28 -20.04 -8.43 1.44
CA LEU A 28 -20.94 -7.88 0.43
C LEU A 28 -21.52 -6.51 0.84
N GLN A 29 -21.81 -6.32 2.13
CA GLN A 29 -22.24 -5.01 2.65
C GLN A 29 -21.12 -3.97 2.55
N GLY A 30 -19.88 -4.34 2.88
CA GLY A 30 -18.74 -3.45 2.76
C GLY A 30 -18.44 -3.05 1.31
N LEU A 31 -18.53 -4.00 0.37
CA LEU A 31 -18.40 -3.73 -1.06
C LEU A 31 -19.50 -2.80 -1.57
N ALA A 32 -20.76 -3.03 -1.17
CA ALA A 32 -21.88 -2.19 -1.57
C ALA A 32 -21.82 -0.77 -0.96
N ALA A 33 -21.30 -0.64 0.26
CA ALA A 33 -21.11 0.65 0.93
C ALA A 33 -19.86 1.39 0.45
N GLY A 34 -18.95 0.73 -0.28
CA GLY A 34 -17.67 1.30 -0.70
C GLY A 34 -16.63 1.38 0.42
N SER A 35 -16.85 0.72 1.56
CA SER A 35 -15.91 0.65 2.68
C SER A 35 -14.94 -0.54 2.59
N ILE A 36 -15.13 -1.39 1.58
CA ILE A 36 -14.23 -2.47 1.17
C ILE A 36 -14.09 -2.42 -0.35
N VAL A 37 -12.87 -2.63 -0.86
CA VAL A 37 -12.59 -2.87 -2.28
C VAL A 37 -11.87 -4.20 -2.47
N ILE A 38 -12.03 -4.79 -3.65
CA ILE A 38 -11.26 -5.94 -4.12
C ILE A 38 -10.67 -5.54 -5.48
N PRO A 39 -9.40 -5.08 -5.53
CA PRO A 39 -8.71 -4.81 -6.77
C PRO A 39 -8.61 -6.10 -7.59
N TRP A 40 -9.39 -6.18 -8.67
CA TRP A 40 -9.46 -7.37 -9.50
C TRP A 40 -9.91 -7.02 -10.92
N ASN A 41 -8.92 -6.86 -11.79
CA ASN A 41 -9.19 -6.80 -13.22
C ASN A 41 -9.36 -8.23 -13.77
N PRO A 42 -10.47 -8.57 -14.45
CA PRO A 42 -10.70 -9.91 -15.03
C PRO A 42 -9.62 -10.41 -15.99
N ARG A 43 -8.76 -9.51 -16.48
CA ARG A 43 -7.64 -9.83 -17.37
C ARG A 43 -6.40 -10.33 -16.62
N HIS A 44 -6.29 -10.04 -15.33
CA HIS A 44 -5.20 -10.55 -14.49
C HIS A 44 -5.49 -12.01 -14.08
N LYS A 45 -4.97 -12.97 -14.87
CA LYS A 45 -5.36 -14.38 -14.76
C LYS A 45 -4.80 -15.13 -13.56
N ASN A 46 -3.63 -14.74 -13.05
CA ASN A 46 -2.93 -15.43 -11.96
C ASN A 46 -3.21 -14.83 -10.58
N LEU A 47 -4.13 -13.86 -10.52
CA LEU A 47 -4.41 -13.08 -9.33
C LEU A 47 -5.05 -13.91 -8.21
N LYS A 48 -4.58 -13.67 -6.99
CA LYS A 48 -5.30 -14.00 -5.75
C LYS A 48 -5.81 -12.70 -5.13
N PRO A 49 -7.08 -12.33 -5.36
CA PRO A 49 -7.57 -11.04 -4.91
C PRO A 49 -7.55 -10.92 -3.39
N VAL A 50 -7.44 -9.68 -2.90
CA VAL A 50 -7.46 -9.36 -1.47
C VAL A 50 -8.55 -8.32 -1.21
N ALA A 51 -9.25 -8.47 -0.09
CA ALA A 51 -10.16 -7.44 0.39
C ALA A 51 -9.37 -6.36 1.14
N ILE A 52 -9.58 -5.11 0.79
CA ILE A 52 -8.96 -3.93 1.41
C ILE A 52 -10.07 -3.08 1.98
N GLY A 53 -10.06 -2.84 3.30
CA GLY A 53 -11.06 -2.01 3.96
C GLY A 53 -11.49 -2.54 5.31
N LYS A 54 -12.61 -1.98 5.79
CA LYS A 54 -13.15 -2.21 7.13
C LYS A 54 -13.33 -3.70 7.44
N GLY A 55 -12.77 -4.15 8.56
CA GLY A 55 -12.88 -5.52 9.07
C GLY A 55 -11.89 -6.52 8.46
N ALA A 56 -11.22 -6.18 7.35
CA ALA A 56 -10.11 -6.97 6.83
C ALA A 56 -8.80 -6.64 7.58
N THR A 57 -7.79 -7.51 7.46
CA THR A 57 -6.44 -7.16 7.94
C THR A 57 -5.89 -5.98 7.14
N THR A 58 -5.07 -5.11 7.75
CA THR A 58 -4.38 -4.06 6.98
C THR A 58 -3.44 -4.70 5.97
N LYS A 59 -3.52 -4.24 4.72
CA LYS A 59 -2.70 -4.75 3.61
C LYS A 59 -1.41 -3.96 3.45
N VAL A 60 -0.42 -4.54 2.78
CA VAL A 60 0.85 -3.87 2.47
C VAL A 60 1.13 -3.92 0.98
N SER A 61 1.48 -2.78 0.39
CA SER A 61 1.94 -2.67 -1.01
C SER A 61 3.45 -2.44 -1.06
N ALA A 62 4.10 -3.14 -1.98
CA ALA A 62 5.47 -2.83 -2.41
C ALA A 62 5.47 -2.08 -3.74
N SER A 63 6.55 -1.39 -4.05
CA SER A 63 6.77 -0.73 -5.33
C SER A 63 7.97 -1.32 -6.06
N ILE A 64 7.86 -1.38 -7.37
CA ILE A 64 8.92 -1.73 -8.31
C ILE A 64 8.83 -0.76 -9.50
N GLY A 65 9.81 -0.77 -10.38
CA GLY A 65 9.75 -0.04 -11.63
C GLY A 65 11.11 0.45 -12.11
N MET A 66 11.19 0.69 -13.41
CA MET A 66 12.40 1.20 -14.05
C MET A 66 12.46 2.73 -13.94
N TYR A 67 13.54 3.23 -13.33
CA TYR A 67 13.78 4.65 -13.08
C TYR A 67 15.16 5.11 -13.58
N SER A 68 16.20 4.32 -13.32
CA SER A 68 17.58 4.59 -13.71
C SER A 68 17.88 4.07 -15.12
N PRO A 69 18.85 4.66 -15.87
CA PRO A 69 19.29 4.10 -17.14
C PRO A 69 19.84 2.67 -17.05
N GLU A 70 20.30 2.25 -15.87
CA GLU A 70 20.92 0.95 -15.60
C GLU A 70 19.91 -0.10 -15.09
N ASP A 71 18.66 0.30 -14.90
CA ASP A 71 17.57 -0.62 -14.54
C ASP A 71 17.24 -1.50 -15.74
N THR A 72 16.97 -2.77 -15.47
CA THR A 72 16.54 -3.72 -16.48
C THR A 72 15.30 -4.46 -15.98
N PRO A 73 14.44 -4.96 -16.88
CA PRO A 73 13.30 -5.80 -16.52
C PRO A 73 13.69 -6.94 -15.58
N GLU A 74 14.85 -7.58 -15.80
CA GLU A 74 15.32 -8.70 -14.99
C GLU A 74 15.55 -8.30 -13.53
N LYS A 75 16.23 -7.17 -13.29
CA LYS A 75 16.49 -6.66 -11.92
C LYS A 75 15.19 -6.28 -11.22
N GLU A 76 14.25 -5.65 -11.93
CA GLU A 76 12.96 -5.29 -11.34
C GLU A 76 12.09 -6.53 -11.05
N MET A 77 12.20 -7.58 -11.87
CA MET A 77 11.57 -8.87 -11.58
C MET A 77 12.20 -9.59 -10.37
N GLU A 78 13.47 -9.35 -10.04
CA GLU A 78 14.06 -9.82 -8.79
C GLU A 78 13.46 -9.10 -7.57
N LYS A 79 13.25 -7.78 -7.66
CA LYS A 79 12.55 -7.00 -6.63
C LYS A 79 11.11 -7.47 -6.44
N LEU A 80 10.40 -7.78 -7.52
CA LEU A 80 9.07 -8.38 -7.47
C LEU A 80 9.09 -9.70 -6.66
N LYS A 81 10.01 -10.61 -6.99
CA LYS A 81 10.15 -11.88 -6.27
C LYS A 81 10.47 -11.67 -4.80
N ALA A 82 11.34 -10.71 -4.48
CA ALA A 82 11.68 -10.36 -3.11
C ALA A 82 10.47 -9.82 -2.34
N ALA A 83 9.68 -8.92 -2.93
CA ALA A 83 8.47 -8.38 -2.33
C ALA A 83 7.41 -9.47 -2.06
N VAL A 84 7.18 -10.36 -3.02
CA VAL A 84 6.25 -11.50 -2.87
C VAL A 84 6.76 -12.47 -1.81
N ALA A 85 8.06 -12.79 -1.79
CA ALA A 85 8.67 -13.65 -0.77
C ALA A 85 8.59 -13.04 0.64
N ALA A 86 8.64 -11.72 0.76
CA ALA A 86 8.43 -10.98 1.99
C ALA A 86 6.95 -10.90 2.42
N GLY A 87 6.02 -11.37 1.58
CA GLY A 87 4.59 -11.47 1.87
C GLY A 87 3.81 -10.18 1.61
N THR A 88 4.21 -9.38 0.62
CA THR A 88 3.43 -8.21 0.18
C THR A 88 2.03 -8.62 -0.29
N ASP A 89 1.03 -7.77 -0.08
CA ASP A 89 -0.35 -8.01 -0.49
C ASP A 89 -0.66 -7.44 -1.87
N SER A 90 0.19 -6.56 -2.39
CA SER A 90 0.09 -5.96 -3.72
C SER A 90 1.42 -5.38 -4.19
N LEU A 91 1.48 -5.06 -5.47
CA LEU A 91 2.58 -4.37 -6.11
C LEU A 91 2.11 -3.08 -6.78
N MET A 92 3.00 -2.12 -6.91
CA MET A 92 2.82 -1.00 -7.84
C MET A 92 4.00 -0.95 -8.81
N ASP A 93 3.70 -0.99 -10.11
CA ASP A 93 4.66 -0.65 -11.16
C ASP A 93 4.68 0.86 -11.35
N LEU A 94 5.80 1.46 -10.96
CA LEU A 94 6.02 2.89 -11.00
C LEU A 94 7.03 3.31 -12.07
N SER A 95 7.28 2.44 -13.06
CA SER A 95 8.23 2.71 -14.14
C SER A 95 7.96 4.05 -14.84
N VAL A 96 9.02 4.81 -15.14
CA VAL A 96 8.96 6.11 -15.84
C VAL A 96 9.70 6.10 -17.17
N ARG A 97 10.35 4.98 -17.53
CA ARG A 97 11.21 4.86 -18.70
C ARG A 97 11.31 3.42 -19.19
N GLY A 98 11.99 3.24 -20.32
CA GLY A 98 12.14 1.93 -20.96
C GLY A 98 10.85 1.48 -21.61
N ASP A 99 10.77 0.21 -22.01
CA ASP A 99 9.51 -0.35 -22.53
C ASP A 99 8.56 -0.69 -21.36
N MET A 100 7.95 0.36 -20.81
CA MET A 100 7.00 0.27 -19.69
C MET A 100 5.83 -0.67 -20.02
N GLY A 101 5.39 -0.71 -21.28
CA GLY A 101 4.29 -1.57 -21.71
C GLY A 101 4.67 -3.05 -21.66
N ALA A 102 5.84 -3.41 -22.19
CA ALA A 102 6.34 -4.79 -22.11
C ALA A 102 6.60 -5.21 -20.67
N PHE A 103 7.26 -4.37 -19.88
CA PHE A 103 7.56 -4.67 -18.48
C PHE A 103 6.29 -4.83 -17.64
N ARG A 104 5.31 -3.93 -17.75
CA ARG A 104 4.03 -4.05 -17.05
C ARG A 104 3.32 -5.36 -17.36
N ARG A 105 3.25 -5.77 -18.63
CA ARG A 105 2.65 -7.07 -19.00
C ARG A 105 3.37 -8.23 -18.35
N GLN A 106 4.71 -8.19 -18.31
CA GLN A 106 5.51 -9.20 -17.62
C GLN A 106 5.23 -9.24 -16.11
N VAL A 107 5.06 -8.07 -15.48
CA VAL A 107 4.69 -7.95 -14.05
C VAL A 107 3.31 -8.55 -13.81
N VAL A 108 2.28 -8.17 -14.59
CA VAL A 108 0.91 -8.70 -14.45
C VAL A 108 0.85 -10.20 -14.72
N GLU A 109 1.62 -10.72 -15.68
CA GLU A 109 1.67 -12.17 -15.94
C GLU A 109 2.30 -12.94 -14.77
N SER A 110 3.29 -12.35 -14.11
CA SER A 110 4.07 -13.01 -13.05
C SER A 110 3.50 -12.83 -11.65
N ALA A 111 2.75 -11.76 -11.40
CA ALA A 111 2.23 -11.43 -10.09
C ALA A 111 1.06 -12.34 -9.71
N VAL A 112 1.02 -12.74 -8.44
CA VAL A 112 -0.12 -13.45 -7.84
C VAL A 112 -0.93 -12.56 -6.90
N VAL A 113 -0.55 -11.29 -6.81
CA VAL A 113 -1.13 -10.24 -5.96
C VAL A 113 -1.57 -9.08 -6.86
N PRO A 114 -2.52 -8.23 -6.44
CA PRO A 114 -2.94 -7.11 -7.26
C PRO A 114 -1.77 -6.21 -7.68
N VAL A 115 -1.79 -5.77 -8.94
CA VAL A 115 -0.82 -4.85 -9.51
C VAL A 115 -1.48 -3.51 -9.75
N GLY A 116 -0.89 -2.47 -9.17
CA GLY A 116 -1.29 -1.09 -9.39
C GLY A 116 -0.30 -0.31 -10.24
N SER A 117 -0.71 0.87 -10.71
CA SER A 117 0.14 1.78 -11.49
C SER A 117 -0.25 3.25 -11.30
N LEU A 118 0.54 4.15 -11.90
CA LEU A 118 0.18 5.55 -12.12
C LEU A 118 0.23 5.87 -13.62
N PRO A 119 -0.92 5.85 -14.33
CA PRO A 119 -0.97 6.08 -15.78
C PRO A 119 -0.33 7.39 -16.24
N LEU A 120 -0.36 8.41 -15.40
CA LEU A 120 0.28 9.70 -15.68
C LEU A 120 1.78 9.57 -15.99
N TYR A 121 2.49 8.62 -15.36
CA TYR A 121 3.94 8.51 -15.50
C TYR A 121 4.31 8.09 -16.94
N GLU A 122 3.63 7.07 -17.46
CA GLU A 122 3.79 6.61 -18.83
C GLU A 122 3.29 7.68 -19.84
N ALA A 123 2.20 8.38 -19.54
CA ALA A 123 1.69 9.45 -20.41
C ALA A 123 2.68 10.61 -20.57
N LEU A 124 3.29 11.06 -19.46
CA LEU A 124 4.32 12.11 -19.46
C LEU A 124 5.58 11.66 -20.20
N SER A 125 6.01 10.42 -19.95
CA SER A 125 7.19 9.82 -20.61
C SER A 125 6.98 9.73 -22.12
N TYR A 126 5.82 9.23 -22.59
CA TYR A 126 5.49 9.20 -24.01
C TYR A 126 5.33 10.58 -24.64
N ALA A 127 4.78 11.55 -23.92
CA ALA A 127 4.72 12.93 -24.42
C ALA A 127 6.13 13.51 -24.60
N HIS A 128 7.06 13.23 -23.67
CA HIS A 128 8.45 13.61 -23.80
C HIS A 128 9.12 12.95 -25.02
N GLU A 129 8.99 11.64 -25.18
CA GLU A 129 9.59 10.89 -26.29
C GLU A 129 9.03 11.33 -27.67
N ARG A 130 7.72 11.57 -27.77
CA ARG A 130 7.05 11.86 -29.05
C ARG A 130 7.04 13.33 -29.42
N ARG A 131 6.96 14.22 -28.42
CA ARG A 131 6.76 15.67 -28.64
C ARG A 131 7.89 16.54 -28.06
N GLY A 132 8.92 15.92 -27.48
CA GLY A 132 10.11 16.57 -26.93
C GLY A 132 9.94 17.17 -25.53
N SER A 133 8.73 17.09 -24.94
CA SER A 133 8.48 17.58 -23.58
C SER A 133 7.23 16.94 -22.99
N ALA A 134 7.31 16.54 -21.71
CA ALA A 134 6.16 16.05 -20.94
C ALA A 134 5.05 17.12 -20.81
N LEU A 135 5.40 18.42 -20.87
CA LEU A 135 4.45 19.53 -20.83
C LEU A 135 3.53 19.59 -22.07
N ARG A 136 3.88 18.88 -23.15
CA ARG A 136 3.09 18.76 -24.38
C ARG A 136 2.19 17.51 -24.38
N MET A 137 1.98 16.87 -23.24
CA MET A 137 0.97 15.82 -23.10
C MET A 137 -0.41 16.39 -23.44
N GLU A 138 -1.22 15.67 -24.19
CA GLU A 138 -2.63 15.99 -24.41
C GLU A 138 -3.48 15.12 -23.49
N ALA A 139 -4.66 15.58 -23.09
CA ALA A 139 -5.54 14.81 -22.21
C ALA A 139 -5.86 13.42 -22.78
N ASP A 140 -6.03 13.31 -24.09
CA ASP A 140 -6.27 12.03 -24.77
C ASP A 140 -5.09 11.06 -24.71
N ASP A 141 -3.84 11.54 -24.60
CA ASP A 141 -2.71 10.64 -24.38
C ASP A 141 -2.83 9.94 -23.02
N LEU A 142 -3.22 10.69 -21.98
CA LEU A 142 -3.41 10.15 -20.63
C LEU A 142 -4.53 9.11 -20.63
N PHE A 143 -5.69 9.42 -21.23
CA PHE A 143 -6.80 8.47 -21.31
C PHE A 143 -6.48 7.24 -22.17
N ALA A 144 -5.69 7.38 -23.25
CA ALA A 144 -5.22 6.25 -24.04
C ALA A 144 -4.27 5.35 -23.24
N VAL A 145 -3.40 5.92 -22.40
CA VAL A 145 -2.55 5.15 -21.47
C VAL A 145 -3.40 4.42 -20.44
N ILE A 146 -4.38 5.09 -19.82
CA ILE A 146 -5.31 4.47 -18.85
C ILE A 146 -5.97 3.23 -19.45
N GLU A 147 -6.55 3.37 -20.65
CA GLU A 147 -7.23 2.25 -21.31
C GLU A 147 -6.26 1.12 -21.67
N ARG A 148 -5.05 1.43 -22.16
CA ARG A 148 -4.02 0.42 -22.46
C ARG A 148 -3.57 -0.34 -21.21
N GLN A 149 -3.30 0.35 -20.11
CA GLN A 149 -2.90 -0.30 -18.86
C GLN A 149 -4.03 -1.19 -18.32
N ALA A 150 -5.29 -0.76 -18.47
CA ALA A 150 -6.44 -1.56 -18.09
C ALA A 150 -6.59 -2.82 -18.96
N GLN A 151 -6.26 -2.73 -20.25
CA GLN A 151 -6.20 -3.88 -21.16
C GLN A 151 -5.05 -4.84 -20.83
N ASP A 152 -3.93 -4.34 -20.32
CA ASP A 152 -2.79 -5.15 -19.87
C ASP A 152 -3.09 -5.92 -18.57
N GLY A 153 -4.15 -5.56 -17.83
CA GLY A 153 -4.61 -6.28 -16.64
C GLY A 153 -4.20 -5.66 -15.30
N VAL A 154 -3.87 -4.37 -15.27
CA VAL A 154 -3.69 -3.64 -14.00
C VAL A 154 -4.99 -3.68 -13.18
N ASP A 155 -4.90 -3.89 -11.86
CA ASP A 155 -6.06 -4.07 -10.97
C ASP A 155 -6.53 -2.78 -10.32
N PHE A 156 -5.61 -1.85 -10.04
CA PHE A 156 -5.94 -0.54 -9.51
C PHE A 156 -5.02 0.55 -10.07
N MET A 157 -5.51 1.78 -10.17
CA MET A 157 -4.72 2.88 -10.71
C MET A 157 -4.82 4.10 -9.82
N ALA A 158 -3.67 4.70 -9.54
CA ALA A 158 -3.59 5.95 -8.79
C ALA A 158 -3.68 7.17 -9.71
N PHE A 159 -4.58 8.09 -9.36
CA PHE A 159 -4.92 9.29 -10.13
C PHE A 159 -4.88 10.52 -9.23
N HIS A 160 -4.42 11.66 -9.74
CA HIS A 160 -4.39 12.93 -8.99
C HIS A 160 -5.47 13.91 -9.49
N PRO A 161 -6.78 13.62 -9.40
CA PRO A 161 -7.82 14.57 -9.81
C PRO A 161 -8.06 15.68 -8.78
N GLY A 162 -7.49 15.56 -7.57
CA GLY A 162 -7.69 16.48 -6.45
C GLY A 162 -6.94 17.81 -6.54
N ILE A 163 -6.16 18.04 -7.61
CA ILE A 163 -5.48 19.33 -7.82
C ILE A 163 -6.26 20.21 -8.78
N THR A 164 -6.36 21.49 -8.43
CA THR A 164 -7.03 22.53 -9.23
C THR A 164 -6.10 23.69 -9.52
N LEU A 165 -6.41 24.51 -10.54
CA LEU A 165 -5.67 25.74 -10.79
C LEU A 165 -5.74 26.71 -9.60
N ARG A 166 -6.86 26.74 -8.88
CA ARG A 166 -7.04 27.59 -7.69
C ARG A 166 -6.06 27.21 -6.57
N MET A 167 -5.79 25.93 -6.39
CA MET A 167 -4.87 25.46 -5.33
C MET A 167 -3.44 25.96 -5.52
N ILE A 168 -3.04 26.31 -6.75
CA ILE A 168 -1.71 26.89 -7.01
C ILE A 168 -1.51 28.16 -6.18
N ASP A 169 -2.52 29.01 -6.08
CA ASP A 169 -2.41 30.25 -5.30
C ASP A 169 -2.39 29.97 -3.80
N HIS A 170 -3.11 28.95 -3.34
CA HIS A 170 -3.06 28.52 -1.93
C HIS A 170 -1.69 27.95 -1.56
N ILE A 171 -1.09 27.11 -2.40
CA ILE A 171 0.26 26.58 -2.20
C ILE A 171 1.28 27.72 -2.15
N LYS A 172 1.20 28.70 -3.06
CA LYS A 172 2.09 29.88 -3.07
C LYS A 172 1.92 30.77 -1.84
N ALA A 173 0.71 30.84 -1.28
CA ALA A 173 0.43 31.60 -0.08
C ALA A 173 0.72 30.82 1.22
N SER A 174 1.00 29.52 1.12
CA SER A 174 1.32 28.67 2.26
C SER A 174 2.75 28.86 2.74
N ASP A 175 2.99 28.58 4.02
CA ASP A 175 4.33 28.57 4.63
C ASP A 175 5.00 27.19 4.52
N ARG A 176 4.63 26.38 3.50
CA ARG A 176 5.22 25.05 3.31
C ARG A 176 6.72 25.13 3.10
N ILE A 177 7.45 24.22 3.74
CA ILE A 177 8.86 24.01 3.47
C ILE A 177 9.02 23.39 2.08
N ASP A 178 8.24 22.33 1.81
CA ASP A 178 8.21 21.64 0.52
C ASP A 178 6.87 21.93 -0.17
N PRO A 179 6.84 22.71 -1.26
CA PRO A 179 5.57 23.07 -1.91
C PRO A 179 4.75 21.85 -2.34
N MET A 180 5.40 20.84 -2.91
CA MET A 180 4.77 19.57 -3.32
C MET A 180 5.80 18.47 -3.59
N VAL A 181 5.65 17.31 -2.93
CA VAL A 181 6.56 16.16 -3.09
C VAL A 181 5.99 15.00 -3.92
N SER A 182 4.72 15.09 -4.33
CA SER A 182 4.13 14.08 -5.20
C SER A 182 4.72 14.14 -6.60
N PHE A 183 5.45 13.11 -7.04
CA PHE A 183 5.96 13.06 -8.42
C PHE A 183 4.84 13.30 -9.44
N GLY A 184 3.74 12.55 -9.35
CA GLY A 184 2.60 12.74 -10.26
C GLY A 184 1.91 14.09 -10.08
N GLY A 185 1.68 14.51 -8.83
CA GLY A 185 1.06 15.81 -8.53
C GLY A 185 1.86 16.99 -9.08
N SER A 186 3.16 17.04 -8.81
CA SER A 186 4.06 18.11 -9.23
C SER A 186 4.19 18.20 -10.75
N HIS A 187 4.29 17.06 -11.45
CA HIS A 187 4.34 17.06 -12.92
C HIS A 187 3.01 17.46 -13.54
N LEU A 188 1.88 17.00 -12.99
CA LEU A 188 0.56 17.40 -13.48
C LEU A 188 0.30 18.89 -13.24
N MET A 189 0.66 19.41 -12.07
CA MET A 189 0.56 20.84 -11.78
C MET A 189 1.46 21.67 -12.70
N GLY A 190 2.69 21.22 -12.97
CA GLY A 190 3.57 21.85 -13.96
C GLY A 190 2.94 21.88 -15.37
N TRP A 191 2.29 20.79 -15.78
CA TRP A 191 1.53 20.72 -17.03
C TRP A 191 0.36 21.71 -17.04
N MET A 192 -0.42 21.80 -15.95
CA MET A 192 -1.56 22.71 -15.80
C MET A 192 -1.12 24.18 -15.90
N ILE A 193 -0.05 24.56 -15.21
CA ILE A 193 0.52 25.90 -15.25
C ILE A 193 1.00 26.26 -16.66
N HIS A 194 1.72 25.36 -17.32
CA HIS A 194 2.26 25.60 -18.65
C HIS A 194 1.15 25.79 -19.70
N ASN A 195 0.12 24.94 -19.63
CA ASN A 195 -0.96 24.93 -20.63
C ASN A 195 -2.12 25.87 -20.28
N GLN A 196 -2.13 26.47 -19.08
CA GLN A 196 -3.23 27.27 -18.54
C GLN A 196 -4.57 26.52 -18.61
N LYS A 197 -4.53 25.23 -18.28
CA LYS A 197 -5.68 24.33 -18.31
C LYS A 197 -5.90 23.70 -16.95
N GLU A 198 -7.15 23.44 -16.64
CA GLU A 198 -7.51 22.69 -15.46
C GLU A 198 -7.07 21.22 -15.61
N ASN A 199 -7.07 20.51 -14.49
CA ASN A 199 -6.70 19.11 -14.41
C ASN A 199 -7.60 18.23 -15.31
N PRO A 200 -7.05 17.53 -16.32
CA PRO A 200 -7.84 16.75 -17.25
C PRO A 200 -8.57 15.57 -16.59
N LEU A 201 -8.03 15.04 -15.48
CA LEU A 201 -8.69 13.97 -14.73
C LEU A 201 -9.91 14.47 -13.95
N LEU A 202 -9.88 15.73 -13.52
CA LEU A 202 -10.99 16.38 -12.84
C LEU A 202 -12.08 16.80 -13.83
N GLU A 203 -11.69 17.49 -14.92
CA GLU A 203 -12.61 17.96 -15.95
C GLU A 203 -13.34 16.79 -16.64
N GLN A 204 -12.65 15.66 -16.83
CA GLN A 204 -13.19 14.47 -17.51
C GLN A 204 -13.37 13.29 -16.54
N TYR A 205 -13.74 13.58 -15.28
CA TYR A 205 -13.88 12.53 -14.26
C TYR A 205 -14.92 11.46 -14.66
N ASP A 206 -16.00 11.83 -15.33
CA ASP A 206 -17.01 10.85 -15.77
C ASP A 206 -16.43 9.87 -16.83
N ARG A 207 -15.59 10.36 -17.76
CA ARG A 207 -14.85 9.51 -18.71
C ARG A 207 -13.90 8.56 -17.99
N LEU A 208 -13.25 9.04 -16.92
CA LEU A 208 -12.39 8.19 -16.07
C LEU A 208 -13.21 7.08 -15.41
N LEU A 209 -14.36 7.41 -14.82
CA LEU A 209 -15.26 6.43 -14.19
C LEU A 209 -15.78 5.39 -15.19
N GLU A 210 -16.14 5.81 -16.41
CA GLU A 210 -16.55 4.90 -17.49
C GLU A 210 -15.45 3.88 -17.84
N LEU A 211 -14.20 4.33 -17.95
CA LEU A 211 -13.06 3.44 -18.20
C LEU A 211 -12.81 2.49 -17.03
N CYS A 212 -12.81 3.00 -15.79
CA CYS A 212 -12.63 2.16 -14.61
C CYS A 212 -13.73 1.09 -14.51
N ASN A 213 -14.99 1.46 -14.77
CA ASN A 213 -16.11 0.52 -14.76
C ASN A 213 -16.02 -0.53 -15.89
N LYS A 214 -15.60 -0.11 -17.10
CA LYS A 214 -15.45 -1.01 -18.27
C LYS A 214 -14.47 -2.16 -18.02
N TYR A 215 -13.40 -1.91 -17.27
CA TYR A 215 -12.34 -2.88 -17.02
C TYR A 215 -12.28 -3.39 -15.57
N ASP A 216 -13.15 -2.88 -14.69
CA ASP A 216 -13.13 -3.09 -13.24
C ASP A 216 -11.77 -2.77 -12.62
N ILE A 217 -11.31 -1.56 -12.91
CA ILE A 217 -10.14 -0.97 -12.25
C ILE A 217 -10.61 -0.32 -10.95
N THR A 218 -10.01 -0.72 -9.84
CA THR A 218 -10.19 0.00 -8.58
C THR A 218 -9.48 1.35 -8.68
N LEU A 219 -10.24 2.42 -8.48
CA LEU A 219 -9.73 3.78 -8.53
C LEU A 219 -9.00 4.09 -7.20
N ALA A 220 -7.77 4.60 -7.28
CA ALA A 220 -7.06 5.12 -6.12
C ALA A 220 -6.88 6.63 -6.27
N LEU A 221 -7.59 7.42 -5.49
CA LEU A 221 -7.43 8.88 -5.50
C LEU A 221 -6.16 9.26 -4.76
N ALA A 222 -5.13 9.67 -5.48
CA ALA A 222 -3.84 10.03 -4.95
C ALA A 222 -3.78 11.49 -4.50
N ASP A 223 -3.24 11.70 -3.30
CA ASP A 223 -3.00 13.00 -2.69
C ASP A 223 -1.71 13.64 -3.21
N ALA A 224 -1.87 14.65 -4.07
CA ALA A 224 -0.77 15.40 -4.64
C ALA A 224 -0.08 16.31 -3.61
N ASN A 225 -0.87 16.94 -2.74
CA ASN A 225 -0.46 17.88 -1.69
C ASN A 225 -0.17 17.16 -0.38
N ARG A 226 0.21 15.89 -0.41
CA ARG A 226 0.72 15.23 0.79
C ARG A 226 1.97 15.95 1.31
N PRO A 227 2.16 15.99 2.64
CA PRO A 227 3.34 16.59 3.26
C PRO A 227 4.62 15.79 2.97
N GLY A 228 5.67 16.50 2.58
CA GLY A 228 7.04 15.99 2.42
C GLY A 228 7.93 16.12 3.65
N CYS A 229 7.47 16.86 4.65
CA CYS A 229 8.11 16.99 5.94
C CYS A 229 7.05 17.10 7.04
N ILE A 230 7.43 16.87 8.30
CA ILE A 230 6.47 16.91 9.42
C ILE A 230 5.88 18.31 9.66
N ALA A 231 6.58 19.38 9.24
CA ALA A 231 6.13 20.75 9.41
C ALA A 231 4.89 21.06 8.55
N ASP A 232 4.83 20.49 7.35
CA ASP A 232 3.77 20.71 6.36
C ASP A 232 2.55 19.80 6.57
N SER A 233 2.56 18.98 7.63
CA SER A 233 1.54 17.94 7.83
C SER A 233 0.16 18.50 8.21
N LEU A 234 -0.92 17.98 7.65
CA LEU A 234 -2.30 18.41 7.98
C LEU A 234 -2.51 19.92 7.84
N ASP A 235 -1.94 20.52 6.80
CA ASP A 235 -2.02 21.95 6.52
C ASP A 235 -3.15 22.29 5.53
N GLY A 236 -3.29 23.58 5.19
CA GLY A 236 -4.36 24.10 4.34
C GLY A 236 -4.45 23.41 2.97
N PRO A 237 -3.38 23.39 2.16
CA PRO A 237 -3.38 22.71 0.86
C PRO A 237 -3.70 21.22 0.92
N MET A 238 -3.20 20.48 1.92
CA MET A 238 -3.53 19.07 2.11
C MET A 238 -5.02 18.88 2.40
N VAL A 239 -5.59 19.69 3.31
CA VAL A 239 -7.00 19.59 3.68
C VAL A 239 -7.92 20.02 2.53
N GLU A 240 -7.55 21.06 1.76
CA GLU A 240 -8.31 21.48 0.58
C GLU A 240 -8.41 20.36 -0.46
N GLU A 241 -7.30 19.67 -0.74
CA GLU A 241 -7.31 18.50 -1.63
C GLU A 241 -8.24 17.41 -1.08
N LEU A 242 -8.09 17.07 0.20
CA LEU A 242 -8.83 15.98 0.82
C LEU A 242 -10.35 16.21 0.76
N VAL A 243 -10.81 17.45 0.95
CA VAL A 243 -12.23 17.82 0.79
C VAL A 243 -12.70 17.52 -0.63
N LEU A 244 -11.93 17.93 -1.65
CA LEU A 244 -12.28 17.66 -3.05
C LEU A 244 -12.25 16.15 -3.36
N LEU A 245 -11.28 15.41 -2.81
CA LEU A 245 -11.23 13.96 -2.98
C LEU A 245 -12.48 13.29 -2.39
N GLY A 246 -12.99 13.75 -1.25
CA GLY A 246 -14.25 13.24 -0.67
C GLY A 246 -15.45 13.38 -1.61
N ASP A 247 -15.60 14.52 -2.28
CA ASP A 247 -16.64 14.73 -3.28
C ASP A 247 -16.50 13.76 -4.48
N LEU A 248 -15.26 13.51 -4.92
CA LEU A 248 -14.97 12.57 -6.00
C LEU A 248 -15.21 11.11 -5.57
N VAL A 249 -14.91 10.74 -4.31
CA VAL A 249 -15.24 9.43 -3.74
C VAL A 249 -16.74 9.15 -3.86
N LYS A 250 -17.56 10.10 -3.43
CA LYS A 250 -19.02 9.99 -3.51
C LYS A 250 -19.50 9.79 -4.96
N ARG A 251 -18.90 10.50 -5.92
CA ARG A 251 -19.21 10.35 -7.35
C ARG A 251 -18.84 8.96 -7.88
N ALA A 252 -17.66 8.44 -7.54
CA ALA A 252 -17.23 7.11 -7.96
C ALA A 252 -18.11 6.00 -7.37
N GLN A 253 -18.43 6.08 -6.07
CA GLN A 253 -19.33 5.14 -5.40
C GLN A 253 -20.71 5.13 -6.07
N LYS A 254 -21.27 6.31 -6.40
CA LYS A 254 -22.54 6.42 -7.13
C LYS A 254 -22.47 5.81 -8.53
N ALA A 255 -21.32 5.88 -9.19
CA ALA A 255 -21.08 5.25 -10.50
C ALA A 255 -20.81 3.73 -10.41
N GLY A 256 -20.77 3.16 -9.19
CA GLY A 256 -20.47 1.74 -8.98
C GLY A 256 -19.01 1.37 -9.23
N VAL A 257 -18.11 2.35 -9.21
CA VAL A 257 -16.66 2.14 -9.35
C VAL A 257 -16.05 1.95 -7.97
N GLN A 258 -15.29 0.86 -7.81
CA GLN A 258 -14.53 0.60 -6.58
C GLN A 258 -13.50 1.71 -6.37
N ILE A 259 -13.39 2.24 -5.15
CA ILE A 259 -12.51 3.37 -4.87
C ILE A 259 -11.83 3.28 -3.51
N MET A 260 -10.58 3.71 -3.48
CA MET A 260 -9.78 3.95 -2.29
C MET A 260 -9.09 5.31 -2.40
N VAL A 261 -8.61 5.85 -1.30
CA VAL A 261 -7.92 7.15 -1.24
C VAL A 261 -6.49 6.90 -0.79
N LYS A 262 -5.50 7.53 -1.41
CA LYS A 262 -4.13 7.55 -0.87
C LYS A 262 -3.94 8.71 0.08
N GLY A 263 -3.12 8.47 1.07
CA GLY A 263 -2.86 9.37 2.17
C GLY A 263 -1.39 9.72 2.38
N PRO A 264 -1.13 10.54 3.41
CA PRO A 264 0.07 11.32 3.55
C PRO A 264 1.34 10.49 3.78
N GLY A 265 2.46 11.17 3.52
CA GLY A 265 3.81 10.67 3.75
C GLY A 265 4.38 11.07 5.11
N HIS A 266 4.65 12.36 5.36
CA HIS A 266 5.30 12.81 6.60
C HIS A 266 4.29 13.40 7.60
N MET A 267 4.31 12.89 8.84
CA MET A 267 3.32 13.26 9.84
C MET A 267 3.81 13.04 11.26
N PRO A 268 3.92 14.08 12.10
CA PRO A 268 4.31 13.89 13.48
C PRO A 268 3.22 13.11 14.23
N ILE A 269 3.64 12.29 15.20
CA ILE A 269 2.77 11.29 15.87
C ILE A 269 1.42 11.85 16.37
N HIS A 270 1.41 13.09 16.87
CA HIS A 270 0.21 13.72 17.43
C HIS A 270 -0.85 14.11 16.38
N ARG A 271 -0.53 14.03 15.07
CA ARG A 271 -1.46 14.34 13.96
C ARG A 271 -2.06 13.08 13.32
N VAL A 272 -1.58 11.89 13.66
CA VAL A 272 -2.01 10.63 13.00
C VAL A 272 -3.51 10.37 13.20
N GLU A 273 -3.99 10.38 14.43
CA GLU A 273 -5.40 10.14 14.74
C GLU A 273 -6.33 11.15 14.05
N ALA A 274 -6.01 12.44 14.15
CA ALA A 274 -6.79 13.51 13.54
C ALA A 274 -6.87 13.36 12.02
N THR A 275 -5.76 12.98 11.37
CA THR A 275 -5.74 12.81 9.92
C THR A 275 -6.53 11.60 9.45
N MET A 276 -6.41 10.46 10.14
CA MET A 276 -7.20 9.27 9.81
C MET A 276 -8.70 9.55 10.00
N THR A 277 -9.07 10.20 11.11
CA THR A 277 -10.47 10.56 11.40
C THR A 277 -11.05 11.51 10.35
N LEU A 278 -10.27 12.53 9.96
CA LEU A 278 -10.69 13.49 8.94
C LEU A 278 -10.91 12.81 7.59
N GLU A 279 -9.97 11.96 7.15
CA GLU A 279 -10.11 11.25 5.89
C GLU A 279 -11.33 10.34 5.89
N LYS A 280 -11.49 9.49 6.90
CA LYS A 280 -12.63 8.56 6.97
C LYS A 280 -13.98 9.27 6.94
N SER A 281 -14.06 10.43 7.60
CA SER A 281 -15.27 11.25 7.59
C SER A 281 -15.56 11.88 6.23
N LEU A 282 -14.55 12.47 5.56
CA LEU A 282 -14.73 13.17 4.29
C LEU A 282 -14.90 12.21 3.11
N CYS A 283 -14.19 11.09 3.15
CA CYS A 283 -14.15 10.08 2.09
C CYS A 283 -15.11 8.92 2.33
N HIS A 284 -16.11 9.09 3.21
CA HIS A 284 -17.22 8.14 3.38
C HIS A 284 -16.77 6.71 3.67
N ASP A 285 -15.83 6.56 4.62
CA ASP A 285 -15.22 5.27 5.00
C ASP A 285 -14.53 4.49 3.86
N ALA A 286 -14.24 5.14 2.72
CA ALA A 286 -13.47 4.51 1.65
C ALA A 286 -12.12 3.98 2.20
N PRO A 287 -11.61 2.85 1.68
CA PRO A 287 -10.32 2.32 2.13
C PRO A 287 -9.19 3.34 1.99
N TYR A 288 -8.37 3.46 3.04
CA TYR A 288 -7.31 4.47 3.09
C TYR A 288 -5.92 3.85 2.94
N PHE A 289 -5.19 4.32 1.93
CA PHE A 289 -3.90 3.81 1.47
C PHE A 289 -2.75 4.77 1.80
N VAL A 290 -2.13 4.57 2.95
CA VAL A 290 -1.19 5.52 3.57
C VAL A 290 0.27 5.17 3.24
N PHE A 291 1.11 6.18 2.98
CA PHE A 291 2.55 5.99 2.71
C PHE A 291 3.38 6.11 3.99
N GLY A 292 3.69 5.00 4.66
CA GLY A 292 4.26 5.04 6.02
C GLY A 292 3.17 5.27 7.08
N PRO A 293 3.03 6.47 7.68
CA PRO A 293 3.79 7.70 7.49
C PRO A 293 5.12 7.73 8.23
N LEU A 294 5.99 8.65 7.83
CA LEU A 294 7.22 9.00 8.52
C LEU A 294 6.92 9.97 9.65
N LEU A 295 7.23 9.57 10.89
CA LEU A 295 6.89 10.34 12.10
C LEU A 295 7.92 11.39 12.48
N THR A 296 9.09 11.35 11.84
CA THR A 296 10.22 12.25 12.04
C THR A 296 11.07 12.32 10.78
N ASP A 297 11.65 13.48 10.48
CA ASP A 297 12.43 13.69 9.26
C ASP A 297 13.93 13.39 9.45
N VAL A 298 14.36 13.04 10.68
CA VAL A 298 15.78 12.84 11.01
C VAL A 298 16.24 11.38 10.93
N ALA A 299 15.36 10.46 10.55
CA ALA A 299 15.64 9.01 10.50
C ALA A 299 16.08 8.50 9.12
N VAL A 300 16.55 9.39 8.24
CA VAL A 300 16.99 9.07 6.87
C VAL A 300 17.99 7.90 6.87
N GLY A 301 17.79 6.94 5.97
CA GLY A 301 18.50 5.65 5.94
C GLY A 301 17.86 4.56 6.82
N TYR A 302 16.96 4.94 7.73
CA TYR A 302 16.16 4.06 8.59
C TYR A 302 14.66 4.31 8.45
N ASP A 303 14.25 4.95 7.35
CA ASP A 303 12.86 5.38 7.15
C ASP A 303 11.87 4.21 7.09
N HIS A 304 12.28 3.01 6.69
CA HIS A 304 11.49 1.79 6.87
C HIS A 304 11.08 1.49 8.33
N ILE A 305 11.93 1.79 9.32
CA ILE A 305 11.60 1.64 10.75
C ILE A 305 10.65 2.75 11.19
N ASN A 306 10.96 3.98 10.80
CA ASN A 306 10.14 5.16 11.06
C ASN A 306 8.70 4.97 10.54
N ALA A 307 8.59 4.54 9.28
CA ALA A 307 7.35 4.21 8.60
C ALA A 307 6.62 3.02 9.22
N ALA A 308 7.31 2.02 9.77
CA ALA A 308 6.66 0.92 10.48
C ALA A 308 5.94 1.39 11.75
N ILE A 309 6.51 2.36 12.48
CA ILE A 309 5.88 2.96 13.66
C ILE A 309 4.65 3.78 13.23
N GLY A 310 4.79 4.63 12.22
CA GLY A 310 3.67 5.40 11.69
C GLY A 310 2.58 4.51 11.11
N GLY A 311 2.94 3.45 10.40
CA GLY A 311 2.03 2.47 9.82
C GLY A 311 1.24 1.69 10.87
N ALA A 312 1.85 1.36 12.01
CA ALA A 312 1.14 0.75 13.13
C ALA A 312 0.06 1.67 13.70
N LEU A 313 0.39 2.95 13.91
CA LEU A 313 -0.56 3.94 14.40
C LEU A 313 -1.66 4.23 13.39
N SER A 314 -1.30 4.38 12.12
CA SER A 314 -2.27 4.64 11.05
C SER A 314 -3.21 3.45 10.88
N SER A 315 -2.68 2.22 10.88
CA SER A 315 -3.50 1.00 10.87
C SER A 315 -4.46 0.97 12.06
N TYR A 316 -3.98 1.28 13.26
CA TYR A 316 -4.82 1.34 14.46
C TYR A 316 -5.97 2.35 14.32
N TYR A 317 -5.69 3.55 13.80
CA TYR A 317 -6.68 4.62 13.64
C TYR A 317 -7.55 4.51 12.38
N GLY A 318 -7.33 3.51 11.51
CA GLY A 318 -8.24 3.20 10.41
C GLY A 318 -7.64 3.10 9.01
N ALA A 319 -6.31 3.15 8.85
CA ALA A 319 -5.69 2.84 7.56
C ALA A 319 -5.84 1.35 7.23
N ASP A 320 -6.30 1.07 6.01
CA ASP A 320 -6.61 -0.28 5.54
C ASP A 320 -5.48 -0.86 4.68
N PHE A 321 -4.60 0.02 4.19
CA PHE A 321 -3.56 -0.32 3.25
C PHE A 321 -2.34 0.57 3.48
N LEU A 322 -1.16 -0.04 3.60
CA LEU A 322 0.09 0.67 3.81
C LEU A 322 0.99 0.51 2.59
N CYS A 323 1.49 1.62 2.06
CA CYS A 323 2.62 1.59 1.16
C CYS A 323 3.86 1.44 2.03
N TYR A 324 4.68 0.44 1.72
CA TYR A 324 5.96 0.28 2.41
C TYR A 324 6.87 1.50 2.20
N VAL A 325 7.89 1.60 3.03
CA VAL A 325 9.00 2.54 2.85
C VAL A 325 10.28 1.72 3.00
N THR A 326 11.28 2.01 2.18
CA THR A 326 12.55 1.28 2.22
C THR A 326 13.60 2.07 2.98
N ALA A 327 14.72 1.43 3.31
CA ALA A 327 15.89 2.13 3.86
C ALA A 327 16.52 3.13 2.87
N ALA A 328 16.20 3.01 1.57
CA ALA A 328 16.71 3.91 0.53
C ALA A 328 15.86 5.17 0.35
N GLU A 329 14.71 5.29 1.04
CA GLU A 329 13.87 6.48 0.98
C GLU A 329 14.71 7.74 1.26
N HIS A 330 14.47 8.79 0.47
CA HIS A 330 15.26 10.04 0.46
C HIS A 330 16.74 9.93 0.07
N LEU A 331 17.24 8.74 -0.26
CA LEU A 331 18.66 8.51 -0.56
C LEU A 331 18.93 7.91 -1.95
N GLY A 332 17.99 7.13 -2.50
CA GLY A 332 18.16 6.53 -3.82
C GLY A 332 17.18 5.41 -4.12
N LEU A 333 17.51 4.60 -5.13
CA LEU A 333 16.69 3.45 -5.52
C LEU A 333 17.00 2.23 -4.64
N PRO A 334 15.99 1.50 -4.13
CA PRO A 334 16.22 0.34 -3.30
C PRO A 334 16.68 -0.87 -4.10
N ASP A 335 17.55 -1.69 -3.52
CA ASP A 335 17.86 -3.03 -4.02
C ASP A 335 16.81 -4.07 -3.58
N GLN A 336 16.93 -5.32 -4.06
CA GLN A 336 16.01 -6.41 -3.71
C GLN A 336 15.95 -6.69 -2.19
N ARG A 337 17.05 -6.48 -1.45
CA ARG A 337 17.10 -6.74 -0.01
C ARG A 337 16.33 -5.64 0.73
N GLN A 338 16.55 -4.39 0.35
CA GLN A 338 15.83 -3.25 0.91
C GLN A 338 14.33 -3.30 0.61
N VAL A 339 13.94 -3.83 -0.56
CA VAL A 339 12.53 -4.13 -0.88
C VAL A 339 11.97 -5.17 0.10
N HIS A 340 12.67 -6.30 0.29
CA HIS A 340 12.24 -7.34 1.24
C HIS A 340 12.12 -6.79 2.66
N GLU A 341 13.14 -6.07 3.14
CA GLU A 341 13.17 -5.47 4.49
C GLU A 341 12.04 -4.44 4.68
N GLY A 342 11.79 -3.58 3.69
CA GLY A 342 10.70 -2.62 3.71
C GLY A 342 9.33 -3.28 3.81
N VAL A 343 9.09 -4.37 3.06
CA VAL A 343 7.83 -5.12 3.13
C VAL A 343 7.65 -5.75 4.51
N VAL A 344 8.69 -6.39 5.04
CA VAL A 344 8.64 -6.97 6.38
C VAL A 344 8.35 -5.90 7.43
N ALA A 345 9.00 -4.73 7.36
CA ALA A 345 8.77 -3.62 8.28
C ALA A 345 7.32 -3.11 8.22
N ALA A 346 6.79 -2.88 7.02
CA ALA A 346 5.40 -2.46 6.84
C ALA A 346 4.40 -3.51 7.33
N ARG A 347 4.67 -4.81 7.12
CA ARG A 347 3.81 -5.90 7.64
C ARG A 347 3.83 -5.97 9.17
N ILE A 348 4.97 -5.70 9.81
CA ILE A 348 5.05 -5.57 11.27
C ILE A 348 4.16 -4.41 11.74
N GLY A 349 4.23 -3.26 11.06
CA GLY A 349 3.35 -2.11 11.34
C GLY A 349 1.87 -2.46 11.20
N ALA A 350 1.48 -2.97 10.03
CA ALA A 350 0.11 -3.40 9.73
C ALA A 350 -0.45 -4.36 10.78
N HIS A 351 0.30 -5.42 11.08
CA HIS A 351 -0.09 -6.44 12.05
C HIS A 351 -0.22 -5.88 13.47
N SER A 352 0.70 -4.99 13.89
CA SER A 352 0.63 -4.33 15.20
C SER A 352 -0.62 -3.48 15.34
N GLY A 353 -0.99 -2.73 14.30
CA GLY A 353 -2.24 -1.97 14.27
C GLY A 353 -3.49 -2.87 14.20
N ASP A 354 -3.42 -4.00 13.50
CA ASP A 354 -4.51 -4.98 13.45
C ASP A 354 -4.81 -5.61 14.82
N ILE A 355 -3.79 -5.91 15.62
CA ILE A 355 -3.97 -6.33 17.02
C ILE A 355 -4.73 -5.25 17.80
N ALA A 356 -4.31 -3.99 17.66
CA ALA A 356 -4.91 -2.87 18.38
C ALA A 356 -6.36 -2.58 17.94
N LYS A 357 -6.68 -2.79 16.65
CA LYS A 357 -8.05 -2.76 16.11
C LYS A 357 -8.93 -3.92 16.60
N GLY A 358 -8.34 -4.96 17.18
CA GLY A 358 -9.07 -6.16 17.60
C GLY A 358 -9.35 -7.15 16.47
N VAL A 359 -8.56 -7.17 15.40
CA VAL A 359 -8.70 -8.16 14.33
C VAL A 359 -8.36 -9.55 14.89
N ALA A 360 -9.37 -10.41 15.02
CA ALA A 360 -9.27 -11.68 15.75
C ALA A 360 -8.13 -12.58 15.24
N LYS A 361 -7.93 -12.65 13.92
CA LYS A 361 -6.85 -13.45 13.31
C LYS A 361 -5.46 -12.94 13.70
N ALA A 362 -5.27 -11.63 13.82
CA ALA A 362 -3.98 -11.04 14.20
C ALA A 362 -3.62 -11.45 15.63
N ALA A 363 -4.54 -11.24 16.59
CA ALA A 363 -4.35 -11.64 17.98
C ALA A 363 -4.09 -13.14 18.15
N GLN A 364 -4.79 -13.99 17.38
CA GLN A 364 -4.56 -15.43 17.41
C GLN A 364 -3.17 -15.83 16.89
N TRP A 365 -2.63 -15.11 15.89
CA TRP A 365 -1.28 -15.34 15.39
C TRP A 365 -0.22 -15.07 16.49
N ASP A 366 -0.31 -13.94 17.20
CA ASP A 366 0.58 -13.63 18.33
C ASP A 366 0.47 -14.62 19.48
N LEU A 367 -0.75 -15.06 19.80
CA LEU A 367 -0.97 -16.05 20.84
C LEU A 367 -0.27 -17.37 20.49
N ASN A 368 -0.44 -17.85 19.25
CA ASN A 368 0.22 -19.07 18.76
C ASN A 368 1.75 -18.95 18.80
N MET A 369 2.29 -17.80 18.41
CA MET A 369 3.72 -17.49 18.50
C MET A 369 4.21 -17.52 19.96
N SER A 370 3.45 -16.92 20.88
CA SER A 370 3.79 -16.84 22.30
C SER A 370 3.79 -18.22 22.97
N ILE A 371 2.82 -19.06 22.62
CA ILE A 371 2.77 -20.46 23.07
C ILE A 371 4.00 -21.22 22.56
N ALA A 372 4.33 -21.12 21.25
CA ALA A 372 5.51 -21.76 20.70
C ALA A 372 6.82 -21.31 21.36
N ARG A 373 6.96 -20.00 21.68
CA ARG A 373 8.10 -19.45 22.43
C ARG A 373 8.19 -20.04 23.83
N LYS A 374 7.08 -20.08 24.57
CA LYS A 374 6.99 -20.65 25.92
C LYS A 374 7.45 -22.11 25.92
N ASP A 375 6.98 -22.88 24.96
CA ASP A 375 7.24 -24.33 24.86
C ASP A 375 8.61 -24.64 24.24
N LEU A 376 9.37 -23.61 23.83
CA LEU A 376 10.63 -23.72 23.11
C LEU A 376 10.52 -24.57 21.83
N ASP A 377 9.34 -24.58 21.21
CA ASP A 377 9.11 -25.20 19.91
C ASP A 377 9.65 -24.27 18.81
N TRP A 378 10.96 -24.39 18.58
CA TRP A 378 11.66 -23.57 17.60
C TRP A 378 11.12 -23.73 16.18
N ASN A 379 10.65 -24.93 15.81
CA ASN A 379 10.13 -25.18 14.48
C ASN A 379 8.80 -24.45 14.27
N LYS A 380 7.89 -24.55 15.24
CA LYS A 380 6.61 -23.82 15.22
C LYS A 380 6.81 -22.32 15.36
N GLN A 381 7.74 -21.88 16.21
CA GLN A 381 8.08 -20.46 16.34
C GLN A 381 8.60 -19.88 15.01
N MET A 382 9.46 -20.61 14.29
CA MET A 382 9.97 -20.18 12.99
C MET A 382 8.88 -20.17 11.92
N SER A 383 8.03 -21.20 11.85
CA SER A 383 6.96 -21.25 10.84
C SER A 383 5.90 -20.17 11.05
N LEU A 384 5.70 -19.72 12.29
CA LEU A 384 4.82 -18.61 12.64
C LEU A 384 5.49 -17.24 12.53
N ALA A 385 6.79 -17.14 12.24
CA ALA A 385 7.43 -15.83 12.13
C ALA A 385 6.94 -15.07 10.89
N ILE A 386 6.92 -13.74 10.95
CA ILE A 386 6.54 -12.89 9.81
C ILE A 386 7.47 -13.11 8.61
N ASP A 387 8.73 -13.43 8.89
CA ASP A 387 9.75 -13.90 7.96
C ASP A 387 10.41 -15.18 8.52
N PRO A 388 9.88 -16.37 8.16
CA PRO A 388 10.39 -17.65 8.63
C PRO A 388 11.85 -17.91 8.24
N LYS A 389 12.27 -17.45 7.05
CA LYS A 389 13.62 -17.66 6.55
C LYS A 389 14.62 -16.88 7.41
N ARG A 390 14.34 -15.61 7.68
CA ARG A 390 15.18 -14.77 8.54
C ARG A 390 15.22 -15.28 9.98
N ALA A 391 14.08 -15.69 10.54
CA ALA A 391 14.03 -16.24 11.89
C ALA A 391 14.91 -17.49 12.04
N ARG A 392 14.91 -18.37 11.03
CA ARG A 392 15.72 -19.59 10.99
C ARG A 392 17.21 -19.26 10.86
N GLU A 393 17.58 -18.38 9.94
CA GLU A 393 18.95 -17.90 9.74
C GLU A 393 19.56 -17.31 11.02
N VAL A 394 18.82 -16.41 11.70
CA VAL A 394 19.29 -15.79 12.95
C VAL A 394 19.48 -16.83 14.05
N ARG A 395 18.59 -17.84 14.14
CA ARG A 395 18.73 -18.90 15.14
C ARG A 395 19.97 -19.75 14.87
N GLU A 396 20.16 -20.19 13.63
CA GLU A 396 21.24 -21.10 13.24
C GLU A 396 22.62 -20.42 13.37
N THR A 397 22.73 -19.16 13.00
CA THR A 397 24.01 -18.41 13.05
C THR A 397 24.41 -17.97 14.46
N ARG A 398 23.45 -17.83 15.40
CA ARG A 398 23.70 -17.27 16.73
C ARG A 398 23.70 -18.28 17.87
N ASN A 399 23.55 -19.57 17.58
CA ASN A 399 23.41 -20.58 18.63
C ASN A 399 24.15 -21.88 18.28
N PRO A 400 24.70 -22.59 19.29
CA PRO A 400 25.25 -23.92 19.08
C PRO A 400 24.21 -24.91 18.57
N SER A 401 24.62 -25.79 17.65
CA SER A 401 23.81 -26.90 17.15
C SER A 401 23.28 -27.76 18.31
N GLY A 402 22.00 -28.12 18.27
CA GLY A 402 21.35 -28.93 19.30
C GLY A 402 20.96 -28.20 20.59
N SER A 403 21.21 -26.88 20.70
CA SER A 403 20.77 -26.12 21.89
C SER A 403 19.24 -26.06 22.00
N LYS A 404 18.69 -26.56 23.12
CA LYS A 404 17.25 -26.47 23.44
C LYS A 404 16.77 -25.03 23.73
N GLY A 405 17.67 -24.13 24.14
CA GLY A 405 17.37 -22.73 24.45
C GLY A 405 18.10 -21.76 23.52
N CYS A 406 17.79 -20.46 23.60
CA CYS A 406 18.60 -19.45 22.92
C CYS A 406 19.90 -19.15 23.69
N ALA A 407 20.88 -18.61 22.97
CA ALA A 407 22.20 -18.24 23.49
C ALA A 407 22.15 -17.08 24.48
N MET A 408 21.09 -16.26 24.46
CA MET A 408 20.95 -15.08 25.32
C MET A 408 20.95 -15.46 26.82
N CYS A 409 20.12 -16.41 27.23
CA CYS A 409 20.01 -16.80 28.64
C CYS A 409 20.66 -18.17 28.93
N GLY A 410 20.82 -19.03 27.92
CA GLY A 410 21.41 -20.36 28.07
C GLY A 410 20.73 -21.19 29.17
N LYS A 411 21.50 -21.61 30.18
CA LYS A 411 21.00 -22.36 31.34
C LYS A 411 20.08 -21.56 32.27
N TYR A 412 20.08 -20.24 32.17
CA TYR A 412 19.26 -19.33 32.99
C TYR A 412 17.96 -18.89 32.29
N CYS A 413 17.48 -19.67 31.31
CA CYS A 413 16.24 -19.36 30.61
C CYS A 413 15.05 -19.33 31.58
N ALA A 414 14.44 -18.16 31.73
CA ALA A 414 13.30 -17.94 32.64
C ALA A 414 12.14 -18.91 32.38
N MET A 415 11.81 -19.17 31.10
CA MET A 415 10.75 -20.09 30.70
C MET A 415 11.03 -21.52 31.18
N LYS A 416 12.27 -22.01 31.08
CA LYS A 416 12.64 -23.36 31.56
C LYS A 416 12.59 -23.46 33.08
N ILE A 417 13.10 -22.44 33.76
CA ILE A 417 13.18 -22.43 35.23
C ILE A 417 11.77 -22.54 35.81
N LEU A 418 10.87 -21.63 35.39
CA LEU A 418 9.50 -21.64 35.92
C LEU A 418 8.69 -22.85 35.45
N SER A 419 8.85 -23.32 34.20
CA SER A 419 8.13 -24.54 33.75
C SER A 419 8.44 -25.75 34.63
N LYS A 420 9.71 -25.92 35.01
CA LYS A 420 10.15 -27.00 35.90
C LYS A 420 9.56 -26.88 37.32
N PHE A 421 9.54 -25.68 37.90
CA PHE A 421 9.05 -25.49 39.27
C PHE A 421 7.53 -25.47 39.39
N LEU A 422 6.83 -25.02 38.35
CA LEU A 422 5.37 -24.92 38.33
C LEU A 422 4.70 -26.14 37.68
N SER A 423 5.46 -27.16 37.26
CA SER A 423 4.95 -28.36 36.56
C SER A 423 4.12 -28.01 35.31
N LEU A 424 4.48 -26.95 34.59
CA LEU A 424 3.71 -26.41 33.46
C LEU A 424 4.00 -27.10 32.13
N ASP A 425 4.72 -28.22 32.14
CA ASP A 425 5.22 -28.90 30.94
C ASP A 425 4.09 -29.45 30.02
N HIS A 426 2.81 -29.33 30.41
CA HIS A 426 1.66 -29.92 29.69
C HIS A 426 0.39 -29.05 29.56
N VAL A 427 0.42 -27.75 29.86
CA VAL A 427 -0.84 -27.01 30.18
C VAL A 427 -1.70 -26.57 28.97
N TYR A 428 -1.25 -26.73 27.71
CA TYR A 428 -2.06 -26.31 26.55
C TYR A 428 -2.08 -27.36 25.44
N GLN A 429 -2.66 -28.54 25.72
CA GLN A 429 -3.24 -29.38 24.68
C GLN A 429 -4.76 -29.18 24.71
N CYS A 430 -5.27 -28.31 23.84
CA CYS A 430 -6.67 -28.28 23.47
C CYS A 430 -6.79 -27.89 22.01
#